data_AF-A0AAU9AP62-F1
#
_entry.id   AF-A0AAU9AP62-F1
#
_cell.length_a   1.000
_cell.length_b   1.000
_cell.length_c   1.000
_cell.angle_alpha   90.00
_cell.angle_beta   90.00
_cell.angle_gamma   90.00
#
_symmetry.space_group_name_H-M   'P 1'
#
loop_
_entity.id
_entity.type
_entity.pdbx_description
1 polymer ?
#
loop_
_entity_poly.entity_id
_entity_poly.type
_entity_poly.pdbx_seq_one_letter_code
_entity_poly.pdbx_strand_id
1 'polypeptide(L)'
;MTDIILHNLDPVLSDRLRRVAELRGWSLQRTALHLIETGLFSVEAEMAGRFEAQDNRALQEAIAALEGIPSDPGFAMIGRADPKDAPAPRPAGPDLSGLELLEEFRPNREG
;
A
#
# COMPACT_ATOMS: atom_id res chain seq x y z
N MET A 1 -30.82 -1.79 9.85
CA MET A 1 -30.11 -1.09 8.77
C MET A 1 -30.77 0.26 8.63
N THR A 2 -30.08 1.31 9.06
CA THR A 2 -30.63 2.66 9.16
C THR A 2 -30.38 3.35 7.82
N ASP A 3 -31.43 3.88 7.19
CA ASP A 3 -31.26 4.67 5.98
C ASP A 3 -30.65 6.03 6.35
N ILE A 4 -29.37 6.22 6.03
CA ILE A 4 -28.69 7.50 6.22
C ILE A 4 -28.94 8.34 4.97
N ILE A 5 -29.70 9.42 5.14
CA ILE A 5 -29.90 10.42 4.09
C ILE A 5 -28.86 11.52 4.31
N LEU A 6 -27.92 11.65 3.38
CA LEU A 6 -26.96 12.76 3.34
C LEU A 6 -27.66 14.01 2.81
N HIS A 7 -28.20 14.81 3.72
CA HIS A 7 -28.85 16.07 3.39
C HIS A 7 -27.84 17.23 3.37
N ASN A 8 -28.04 18.20 2.48
CA ASN A 8 -27.21 19.41 2.35
C ASN A 8 -25.70 19.14 2.18
N LEU A 9 -25.33 18.10 1.43
CA LEU A 9 -23.94 17.84 1.11
C LEU A 9 -23.37 19.02 0.31
N ASP A 10 -22.25 19.56 0.77
CA ASP A 10 -21.52 20.63 0.09
C ASP A 10 -21.23 20.28 -1.38
N PRO A 11 -21.36 21.22 -2.34
CA PRO A 11 -21.16 20.94 -3.76
C PRO A 11 -19.78 20.37 -4.10
N VAL A 12 -18.71 20.81 -3.41
CA VAL A 12 -17.35 20.31 -3.61
C VAL A 12 -17.23 18.87 -3.13
N LEU A 13 -17.84 18.54 -1.98
CA LEU A 13 -17.89 17.16 -1.50
C LEU A 13 -18.73 16.27 -2.41
N SER A 14 -19.86 16.76 -2.94
CA SER A 14 -20.69 16.02 -3.89
C SER A 14 -19.92 15.67 -5.17
N ASP A 15 -19.18 16.62 -5.72
CA ASP A 15 -18.35 16.43 -6.91
C ASP A 15 -17.18 15.46 -6.65
N ARG A 16 -16.52 15.57 -5.50
CA ARG A 16 -15.49 14.61 -5.06
C ARG A 16 -16.06 13.20 -4.91
N LEU A 17 -17.23 13.05 -4.30
CA LEU A 17 -17.90 11.78 -4.12
C LEU A 17 -18.21 11.12 -5.47
N ARG A 18 -18.71 11.90 -6.44
CA ARG A 18 -18.97 11.43 -7.81
C ARG A 18 -17.70 10.93 -8.49
N ARG A 19 -16.60 11.70 -8.44
CA ARG A 19 -15.32 11.28 -9.03
C ARG A 19 -14.82 9.96 -8.45
N VAL A 20 -14.91 9.77 -7.13
CA VAL A 20 -14.51 8.50 -6.50
C VAL A 20 -15.40 7.35 -6.96
N ALA A 21 -16.71 7.57 -7.03
CA ALA A 21 -17.67 6.58 -7.51
C ALA A 21 -17.37 6.14 -8.96
N GLU A 22 -17.12 7.10 -9.85
CA GLU A 22 -16.78 6.85 -11.26
C GLU A 22 -15.47 6.06 -11.39
N LEU A 23 -14.40 6.51 -10.72
CA LEU A 23 -13.09 5.85 -10.78
C LEU A 23 -13.11 4.41 -10.24
N ARG A 24 -14.00 4.13 -9.28
CA ARG A 24 -14.15 2.81 -8.66
C ARG A 24 -15.25 1.95 -9.31
N GLY A 25 -16.05 2.51 -10.21
CA GLY A 25 -17.23 1.84 -10.78
C GLY A 25 -18.30 1.52 -9.73
N TRP A 26 -18.45 2.34 -8.69
CA TRP A 26 -19.38 2.14 -7.58
C TRP A 26 -20.62 3.04 -7.70
N SER A 27 -21.74 2.62 -7.10
CA SER A 27 -22.89 3.50 -6.91
C SER A 27 -22.58 4.60 -5.88
N LEU A 28 -23.24 5.76 -5.99
CA LEU A 28 -23.05 6.85 -5.02
C LEU A 28 -23.35 6.43 -3.59
N GLN A 29 -24.37 5.61 -3.38
CA GLN A 29 -24.74 5.09 -2.06
C GLN A 29 -23.64 4.20 -1.48
N ARG A 30 -23.09 3.28 -2.29
CA ARG A 30 -21.98 2.41 -1.88
C ARG A 30 -20.74 3.24 -1.56
N THR A 31 -20.40 4.20 -2.41
CA THR A 31 -19.25 5.08 -2.22
C THR A 31 -19.40 5.90 -0.94
N ALA A 32 -20.59 6.47 -0.69
CA ALA A 32 -20.86 7.25 0.51
C ALA A 32 -20.72 6.40 1.78
N LEU A 33 -21.34 5.22 1.80
CA LEU A 33 -21.23 4.29 2.94
C LEU A 33 -19.76 3.92 3.21
N HIS A 34 -19.05 3.48 2.17
CA HIS A 34 -17.66 3.05 2.31
C HIS A 34 -16.74 4.17 2.80
N LEU A 35 -16.93 5.40 2.31
CA LEU A 35 -16.14 6.55 2.75
C LEU A 35 -16.48 6.97 4.19
N ILE A 36 -17.73 6.84 4.63
CA ILE A 36 -18.11 7.10 6.02
C ILE A 36 -17.48 6.05 6.94
N GLU A 37 -17.54 4.76 6.59
CA GLU A 37 -16.91 3.69 7.35
C GLU A 37 -15.40 3.90 7.46
N THR A 38 -14.74 4.14 6.33
CA THR A 38 -13.28 4.36 6.30
C THR A 38 -12.89 5.62 7.05
N GLY A 39 -13.65 6.71 6.90
CA GLY A 39 -13.43 7.96 7.61
C GLY A 39 -13.62 7.81 9.12
N LEU A 40 -14.64 7.06 9.56
CA LEU A 40 -14.86 6.77 10.97
C LEU A 40 -13.67 6.01 11.57
N PHE A 41 -13.21 4.94 10.92
CA PHE A 41 -12.03 4.20 11.37
C PHE A 41 -10.78 5.08 11.42
N SER A 42 -10.61 5.99 10.46
CA SER A 42 -9.49 6.93 10.48
C SER A 42 -9.53 7.85 11.70
N VAL A 43 -10.70 8.42 12.01
CA VAL A 43 -10.89 9.30 13.17
C VAL A 43 -10.71 8.53 14.48
N GLU A 44 -11.25 7.32 14.57
CA GLU A 44 -11.06 6.46 15.75
C GLU A 44 -9.59 6.07 15.96
N ALA A 45 -8.86 5.79 14.88
CA ALA A 45 -7.43 5.51 14.95
C ALA A 45 -6.61 6.73 15.42
N GLU A 46 -6.99 7.95 14.99
CA GLU A 46 -6.39 9.19 15.50
C GLU A 46 -6.69 9.39 17.00
N MET A 47 -7.91 9.06 17.45
CA MET A 47 -8.31 9.14 18.85
C MET A 47 -7.64 8.08 19.73
N ALA A 48 -7.39 6.89 19.17
CA ALA A 48 -6.55 5.85 19.77
C ALA A 48 -5.07 6.25 19.82
N GLY A 49 -4.73 7.48 19.42
CA GLY A 49 -3.38 8.02 19.37
C GLY A 49 -2.66 7.99 20.71
N ARG A 50 -1.98 6.89 20.98
CA ARG A 50 -0.64 6.72 21.55
C ARG A 50 -0.44 5.23 21.78
N PHE A 51 0.81 4.78 21.80
CA PHE A 51 1.13 3.52 22.43
C PHE A 51 0.45 3.50 23.80
N GLU A 52 -0.37 2.47 24.01
CA GLU A 52 -0.90 2.21 25.34
C GLU A 52 0.28 2.00 26.29
N ALA A 53 0.05 2.12 27.60
CA ALA A 53 1.14 2.00 28.58
C ALA A 53 1.96 0.70 28.38
N GLN A 54 1.29 -0.38 27.95
CA GLN A 54 1.92 -1.64 27.59
C GLN A 54 2.80 -1.55 26.35
N ASP A 55 2.32 -0.93 25.27
CA ASP A 55 3.09 -0.83 24.03
C ASP A 55 4.30 0.10 24.20
N ASN A 56 4.15 1.18 24.98
CA ASN A 56 5.25 2.08 25.31
C ASN A 56 6.34 1.35 26.09
N ARG A 57 5.95 0.50 27.05
CA ARG A 57 6.89 -0.32 27.80
C ARG A 57 7.59 -1.33 26.91
N ALA A 58 6.85 -2.05 26.06
CA ALA A 58 7.42 -3.00 25.13
C ALA A 58 8.40 -2.32 24.16
N LEU A 59 8.06 -1.13 23.66
CA LEU A 59 8.94 -0.35 22.79
C LEU A 59 10.20 0.13 23.53
N GLN A 60 10.07 0.62 24.76
CA GLN A 60 11.21 1.02 25.59
C GLN A 60 12.16 -0.14 25.86
N GLU A 61 11.63 -1.32 26.19
CA GLU A 61 12.42 -2.54 26.41
C GLU A 61 13.15 -2.96 25.13
N ALA A 62 12.49 -2.88 23.97
CA ALA A 62 13.11 -3.19 22.68
C ALA A 62 14.24 -2.21 22.31
N ILE A 63 14.03 -0.90 22.52
CA ILE A 63 15.08 0.11 22.27
C ILE A 63 16.28 -0.12 23.19
N ALA A 64 16.05 -0.33 24.49
CA ALA A 64 17.12 -0.60 25.45
C ALA A 64 17.92 -1.85 25.09
N ALA A 65 17.26 -2.89 24.57
CA ALA A 65 17.95 -4.09 24.08
C ALA A 65 18.81 -3.80 22.84
N LEU A 66 18.35 -2.94 21.92
CA LEU A 66 19.11 -2.55 20.72
C LEU A 66 20.31 -1.66 21.06
N GLU A 67 20.17 -0.73 22.01
CA GLU A 67 21.26 0.13 22.48
C GLU A 67 22.39 -0.67 23.16
N GLY A 68 22.06 -1.81 23.76
CA GLY A 68 23.02 -2.73 24.34
C GLY A 68 23.84 -3.53 23.33
N ILE A 69 23.51 -3.49 22.04
CA ILE A 69 24.26 -4.20 21.00
C ILE A 69 25.59 -3.47 20.78
N PRO A 70 26.74 -4.13 20.96
CA PRO A 70 28.03 -3.55 20.65
C PRO A 70 28.05 -3.09 19.18
N SER A 71 28.49 -1.86 18.95
CA SER A 71 28.77 -1.36 17.59
C SER A 71 30.04 -2.04 17.06
N ASP A 72 29.93 -3.34 16.79
CA ASP A 72 30.98 -4.15 16.19
C ASP A 72 30.87 -4.01 14.65
N PRO A 73 31.92 -3.51 13.97
CA PRO A 73 32.00 -3.49 12.51
C PRO A 73 31.70 -4.85 11.86
N GLY A 74 31.90 -5.96 12.57
CA GLY A 74 31.58 -7.32 12.13
C GLY A 74 30.09 -7.59 11.90
N PHE A 75 29.17 -6.97 12.65
CA PHE A 75 27.73 -7.16 12.43
C PHE A 75 27.28 -6.60 11.07
N ALA A 76 27.87 -5.49 10.61
CA ALA A 76 27.60 -4.91 9.29
C ALA A 76 28.12 -5.77 8.12
N MET A 77 28.93 -6.80 8.41
CA MET A 77 29.50 -7.72 7.44
C MET A 77 28.74 -9.04 7.32
N ILE A 78 27.78 -9.33 8.22
CA ILE A 78 26.96 -10.54 8.14
C ILE A 78 26.06 -10.47 6.90
N GLY A 79 26.21 -11.42 5.99
CA GLY A 79 25.47 -11.51 4.73
C GLY A 79 26.15 -10.85 3.53
N ARG A 80 27.28 -10.17 3.71
CA ARG A 80 28.15 -9.77 2.60
C ARG A 80 29.07 -10.95 2.28
N ALA A 81 28.72 -11.72 1.25
CA ALA A 81 29.66 -12.67 0.68
C ALA A 81 30.89 -11.91 0.18
N ASP A 82 32.08 -12.46 0.41
CA ASP A 82 33.29 -11.97 -0.26
C ASP A 82 33.01 -11.97 -1.78
N PRO A 83 33.40 -10.96 -2.56
CA PRO A 83 33.13 -10.91 -4.00
C PRO A 83 33.61 -12.16 -4.75
N LYS A 84 34.55 -12.88 -4.14
CA LYS A 84 35.11 -14.15 -4.60
C LYS A 84 34.15 -15.34 -4.48
N ASP A 85 33.21 -15.28 -3.55
CA ASP A 85 32.22 -16.33 -3.27
C ASP A 85 30.82 -15.97 -3.82
N ALA A 86 30.72 -14.87 -4.57
CA ALA A 86 29.49 -14.49 -5.26
C ALA A 86 29.15 -15.55 -6.32
N PRO A 87 27.92 -16.11 -6.32
CA PRO A 87 27.50 -17.03 -7.37
C PRO A 87 27.57 -16.33 -8.73
N ALA A 88 28.03 -17.07 -9.76
CA ALA A 88 28.14 -16.55 -11.12
C ALA A 88 26.84 -15.85 -11.54
N PRO A 89 26.92 -14.72 -12.28
CA PRO A 89 25.74 -14.00 -12.73
C PRO A 89 24.80 -14.96 -13.45
N ARG A 90 23.52 -14.95 -13.06
CA ARG A 90 22.50 -15.75 -13.73
C ARG A 90 22.56 -15.43 -15.24
N PRO A 91 22.55 -16.44 -16.13
CA PRO A 91 22.52 -16.17 -17.55
C PRO A 91 21.32 -15.28 -17.84
N ALA A 92 21.54 -14.22 -18.62
CA ALA A 92 20.46 -13.37 -19.09
C ALA A 92 19.40 -14.29 -19.73
N GLY A 93 18.14 -14.12 -19.30
CA GLY A 93 17.02 -14.82 -19.93
C GLY A 93 17.00 -14.58 -21.44
N PRO A 94 16.24 -15.40 -22.20
CA PRO A 94 16.15 -15.23 -23.65
C PRO A 94 15.78 -13.78 -23.99
N ASP A 95 16.50 -13.19 -24.93
CA ASP A 95 16.23 -11.84 -25.41
C ASP A 95 14.87 -11.82 -26.12
N LEU A 96 13.86 -11.26 -25.44
CA LEU A 96 12.50 -11.15 -25.96
C LEU A 96 12.29 -9.87 -26.78
N SER A 97 13.34 -9.10 -27.05
CA SER A 97 13.27 -7.84 -27.80
C SER A 97 12.86 -8.03 -29.27
N GLY A 98 12.83 -9.27 -29.76
CA GLY A 98 12.41 -9.64 -31.12
C GLY A 98 11.04 -10.31 -31.23
N LEU A 99 10.20 -10.32 -30.19
CA LEU A 99 8.84 -10.85 -30.29
C LEU A 99 7.92 -9.86 -31.04
N GLU A 100 8.06 -9.78 -32.37
CA GLU A 100 7.02 -9.32 -33.30
C GLU A 100 5.90 -10.36 -33.47
N LEU A 101 5.41 -10.92 -32.37
CA LEU A 101 4.26 -11.81 -32.36
C LEU A 101 3.17 -11.08 -31.61
N LEU A 102 2.36 -10.30 -32.34
CA LEU A 102 0.95 -9.97 -32.04
C LEU A 102 0.32 -9.00 -33.08
N GLU A 103 0.79 -8.93 -34.34
CA GLU A 103 0.00 -8.26 -35.39
C GLU A 103 -1.17 -9.12 -35.91
N GLU A 104 -1.12 -10.44 -35.71
CA GLU A 104 -2.12 -11.40 -36.21
C GLU A 104 -3.46 -11.35 -35.45
N PHE A 105 -3.54 -10.67 -34.31
CA PHE A 105 -4.76 -10.55 -33.48
C PHE A 105 -5.41 -9.16 -33.49
N ARG A 106 -5.08 -8.26 -34.43
CA ARG A 106 -5.86 -7.02 -34.58
C ARG A 106 -7.27 -7.39 -35.10
N PRO A 107 -8.35 -7.14 -34.34
CA PRO A 107 -9.70 -7.39 -34.84
C PRO A 107 -9.97 -6.45 -36.02
N ASN A 108 -10.43 -7.03 -37.13
CA ASN A 108 -10.81 -6.31 -38.34
C ASN A 108 -11.89 -5.29 -37.99
N ARG A 109 -11.57 -3.99 -38.00
CA ARG A 109 -12.59 -2.93 -37.98
C ARG A 109 -13.08 -2.72 -39.40
N GLU A 110 -14.09 -3.48 -39.78
CA GLU A 110 -14.93 -3.17 -40.94
C GLU A 110 -16.34 -2.80 -40.46
N GLY A 111 -16.86 -1.68 -40.98
CA GLY A 111 -18.28 -1.32 -40.98
C GLY A 111 -18.72 -0.31 -39.94
#